data_AF-A0A1G3WID8-F1
#
_entry.id   AF-A0A1G3WID8-F1
#
_cell.length_a   1.000
_cell.length_b   1.000
_cell.length_c   1.000
_cell.angle_alpha   90.00
_cell.angle_beta   90.00
_cell.angle_gamma   90.00
#
_symmetry.space_group_name_H-M   'P 1'
#
loop_
_entity.id
_entity.type
_entity.pdbx_description
1 polymer ?
#
loop_
_entity_poly.entity_id
_entity_poly.type
_entity_poly.pdbx_seq_one_letter_code
_entity_poly.pdbx_strand_id
1 'polypeptide(L)'
;MPGGKSAQIVIIIILIIALGFTSTAAYAYWTDVKTYSNVVLEFEGEDANLVIEQQSEAFTGMLVPEGHANFTNEVEEVMFVYEVSVDKELAKTMNLIVEAIDVTIDGVVDYEHLVEITIGNGDRYFVNELFNSVVTITITVRLLEPIDAAEAVERGLSEELVNVEDSEAAFNAIKGKTINFTISFRVETRV
;
A
#
# COMPACT_ATOMS: atom_id res chain seq x y z
N MET A 1 6.27 -47.81 -39.65
CA MET A 1 6.55 -46.36 -39.53
C MET A 1 5.91 -45.81 -38.25
N PRO A 2 6.66 -45.68 -37.15
CA PRO A 2 6.21 -45.01 -35.92
C PRO A 2 7.08 -43.77 -35.67
N GLY A 3 6.91 -42.70 -36.45
CA GLY A 3 7.76 -41.48 -36.36
C GLY A 3 7.02 -40.19 -36.02
N GLY A 4 5.71 -40.12 -36.27
CA GLY A 4 4.94 -38.87 -36.13
C GLY A 4 4.54 -38.52 -34.69
N LYS A 5 4.20 -39.52 -33.86
CA LYS A 5 3.72 -39.30 -32.49
C LYS A 5 4.83 -38.85 -31.54
N SER A 6 6.03 -39.40 -31.68
CA SER A 6 7.18 -39.02 -30.83
C SER A 6 7.66 -37.59 -31.13
N ALA A 7 7.64 -37.16 -32.39
CA ALA A 7 7.99 -35.79 -32.77
C ALA A 7 6.99 -34.77 -32.22
N GLN A 8 5.69 -35.08 -32.25
CA GLN A 8 4.65 -34.22 -31.67
C GLN A 8 4.79 -34.06 -30.15
N ILE A 9 5.11 -35.15 -29.44
CA ILE A 9 5.32 -35.10 -27.98
C ILE A 9 6.53 -34.22 -27.63
N VAL A 10 7.63 -34.31 -28.39
CA VAL A 10 8.82 -33.47 -28.17
C VAL A 10 8.51 -31.99 -28.41
N ILE A 11 7.74 -31.66 -29.45
CA ILE A 11 7.32 -30.27 -29.73
C ILE A 11 6.44 -29.73 -28.59
N ILE A 12 5.50 -30.52 -28.08
CA ILE A 12 4.63 -30.12 -26.96
C ILE A 12 5.45 -29.84 -25.70
N ILE A 13 6.44 -30.68 -25.39
CA ILE A 13 7.32 -30.48 -24.22
C ILE A 13 8.12 -29.19 -24.35
N ILE A 14 8.67 -28.91 -25.54
CA ILE A 14 9.41 -27.66 -25.80
C ILE A 14 8.49 -26.44 -25.64
N LEU A 15 7.24 -26.51 -26.11
CA LEU A 15 6.26 -25.44 -25.96
C LEU A 15 5.90 -25.17 -24.50
N ILE A 16 5.71 -26.21 -23.68
CA ILE A 16 5.40 -26.08 -22.25
C ILE A 16 6.58 -25.45 -21.50
N ILE A 17 7.82 -25.86 -21.82
CA ILE A 17 9.02 -25.28 -21.22
C ILE A 17 9.14 -23.80 -21.60
N ALA A 18 8.97 -23.45 -22.88
CA ALA A 18 8.99 -22.07 -23.35
C ALA A 18 7.92 -21.21 -22.65
N LEU A 19 6.71 -21.75 -22.46
CA LEU A 19 5.63 -21.06 -21.76
C LEU A 19 6.01 -20.78 -20.29
N GLY A 20 6.56 -21.76 -19.58
CA GLY A 20 7.03 -21.60 -18.19
C GLY A 20 8.09 -20.51 -18.04
N PHE A 21 9.04 -20.41 -18.98
CA PHE A 21 10.03 -19.34 -18.99
C PHE A 21 9.40 -17.96 -19.23
N THR A 22 8.46 -17.84 -20.19
CA THR A 22 7.77 -16.57 -20.45
C THR A 22 6.89 -16.12 -19.28
N SER A 23 6.22 -17.05 -18.59
CA SER A 23 5.40 -16.73 -17.41
C SER A 23 6.25 -16.28 -16.23
N THR A 24 7.43 -16.89 -16.04
CA THR A 24 8.36 -16.48 -14.96
C THR A 24 8.91 -15.08 -15.22
N ALA A 25 9.26 -14.76 -16.47
CA ALA A 25 9.70 -13.42 -16.85
C ALA A 25 8.57 -12.37 -16.70
N ALA A 26 7.33 -12.71 -17.05
CA ALA A 26 6.17 -11.84 -16.85
C ALA A 26 5.86 -11.62 -15.36
N TYR A 27 6.00 -12.65 -14.53
CA TYR A 27 5.85 -12.53 -13.09
C TYR A 27 6.95 -11.65 -12.48
N ALA A 28 8.22 -11.87 -12.87
CA ALA A 28 9.34 -11.03 -12.45
C ALA A 28 9.14 -9.56 -12.85
N TYR A 29 8.71 -9.30 -14.10
CA TYR A 29 8.37 -7.97 -14.57
C TYR A 29 7.24 -7.34 -13.76
N TRP A 30 6.19 -8.10 -13.44
CA TRP A 30 5.08 -7.59 -12.63
C TRP A 30 5.46 -7.34 -11.17
N THR A 31 6.38 -8.14 -10.61
CA THR A 31 6.93 -7.90 -9.26
C THR A 31 7.93 -6.75 -9.22
N ASP A 32 8.72 -6.53 -10.28
CA ASP A 32 9.64 -5.39 -10.39
C ASP A 32 8.88 -4.08 -10.58
N VAL A 33 7.85 -4.07 -11.44
CA VAL A 33 7.04 -2.87 -11.70
C VAL A 33 6.29 -2.39 -10.45
N LYS A 34 5.98 -3.28 -9.51
CA LYS A 34 5.39 -2.88 -8.22
C LYS A 34 6.34 -2.13 -7.28
N THR A 35 7.64 -2.09 -7.60
CA THR A 35 8.67 -1.51 -6.72
C THR A 35 9.32 -0.25 -7.31
N TYR A 36 8.90 0.23 -8.49
CA TYR A 36 9.48 1.44 -9.10
C TYR A 36 8.41 2.48 -9.47
N SER A 37 8.16 3.42 -8.56
CA SER A 37 7.53 4.71 -8.89
C SER A 37 8.59 5.66 -9.45
N ASN A 38 9.16 5.36 -10.62
CA ASN A 38 9.98 6.33 -11.34
C ASN A 38 9.04 7.25 -12.15
N VAL A 39 8.59 8.32 -11.50
CA VAL A 39 7.95 9.44 -12.21
C VAL A 39 9.07 10.23 -12.90
N VAL A 40 9.24 10.02 -14.19
CA VAL A 40 10.11 10.84 -15.04
C VAL A 40 9.36 12.15 -15.31
N LEU A 41 9.79 13.23 -14.68
CA LEU A 41 9.25 14.57 -14.92
C LEU A 41 10.08 15.23 -16.02
N GLU A 42 9.48 15.44 -17.19
CA GLU A 42 10.12 16.12 -18.32
C GLU A 42 10.16 17.63 -18.04
N PHE A 43 11.31 18.13 -17.59
CA PHE A 43 11.58 19.57 -17.52
C PHE A 43 12.29 20.02 -18.79
N GLU A 44 12.24 21.33 -19.09
CA GLU A 44 12.94 21.96 -20.22
C GLU A 44 14.44 21.57 -20.27
N GLY A 45 14.75 20.44 -20.91
CA GLY A 45 16.10 19.95 -21.20
C GLY A 45 16.71 18.91 -20.25
N GLU A 46 16.10 18.56 -19.12
CA GLU A 46 16.62 17.50 -18.22
C GLU A 46 15.52 16.85 -17.36
N ASP A 47 15.41 15.52 -17.39
CA ASP A 47 14.47 14.79 -16.53
C ASP A 47 14.95 14.80 -15.07
N ALA A 48 14.09 15.21 -14.12
CA ALA A 48 14.36 15.05 -12.69
C ALA A 48 13.50 13.92 -12.12
N ASN A 49 14.09 13.11 -11.23
CA ASN A 49 13.45 11.96 -10.62
C ASN A 49 13.10 12.24 -9.16
N LEU A 50 11.94 11.76 -8.74
CA LEU A 50 11.58 11.70 -7.34
C LEU A 50 12.34 10.56 -6.66
N VAL A 51 13.07 10.88 -5.60
CA VAL A 51 13.77 9.92 -4.74
C VAL A 51 12.95 9.75 -3.47
N ILE A 52 12.60 8.51 -3.14
CA ILE A 52 11.79 8.16 -1.98
C ILE A 52 12.57 7.11 -1.18
N GLU A 53 12.93 7.46 0.06
CA GLU A 53 13.69 6.58 0.95
C GLU A 53 12.89 6.31 2.22
N GLN A 54 12.64 5.04 2.51
CA GLN A 54 12.01 4.64 3.77
C GLN A 54 13.03 4.68 4.90
N GLN A 55 12.74 5.48 5.93
CA GLN A 55 13.58 5.62 7.13
C GLN A 55 13.13 4.70 8.27
N SER A 56 11.86 4.27 8.27
CA SER A 56 11.34 3.32 9.26
C SER A 56 11.74 1.88 8.94
N GLU A 57 11.95 1.05 9.96
CA GLU A 57 12.17 -0.38 9.77
C GLU A 57 10.94 -1.08 9.15
N ALA A 58 11.17 -2.21 8.51
CA ALA A 58 10.07 -3.05 8.03
C ALA A 58 9.24 -3.56 9.22
N PHE A 59 7.93 -3.37 9.16
CA PHE A 59 7.03 -3.86 10.18
C PHE A 59 6.95 -5.40 10.14
N THR A 60 7.18 -6.04 11.29
CA THR A 60 7.17 -7.50 11.43
C THR A 60 6.15 -8.01 12.46
N GLY A 61 5.36 -7.11 13.05
CA GLY A 61 4.34 -7.42 14.04
C GLY A 61 2.99 -7.78 13.41
N MET A 62 1.96 -7.78 14.26
CA MET A 62 0.57 -7.97 13.88
C MET A 62 -0.23 -6.73 14.24
N LEU A 63 -0.88 -6.11 13.25
CA LEU A 63 -1.83 -5.03 13.51
C LEU A 63 -3.14 -5.65 14.00
N VAL A 64 -3.65 -5.16 15.12
CA VAL A 64 -4.93 -5.58 15.69
C VAL A 64 -5.84 -4.36 15.91
N PRO A 65 -7.15 -4.55 16.01
CA PRO A 65 -8.07 -3.45 16.28
C PRO A 65 -7.72 -2.73 17.60
N GLU A 66 -8.00 -1.43 17.66
CA GLU A 66 -7.79 -0.59 18.84
C GLU A 66 -8.39 -1.22 20.12
N GLY A 67 -7.65 -1.16 21.23
CA GLY A 67 -8.03 -1.77 22.51
C GLY A 67 -7.82 -3.28 22.61
N HIS A 68 -7.32 -3.94 21.55
CA HIS A 68 -7.15 -5.40 21.50
C HIS A 68 -5.70 -5.88 21.41
N ALA A 69 -4.69 -5.01 21.58
CA ALA A 69 -3.30 -5.46 21.70
C ALA A 69 -3.03 -6.08 23.08
N ASN A 70 -3.00 -7.42 23.11
CA ASN A 70 -2.82 -8.20 24.33
C ASN A 70 -1.44 -8.90 24.40
N PHE A 71 -0.77 -9.05 23.27
CA PHE A 71 0.54 -9.72 23.17
C PHE A 71 1.65 -8.79 22.68
N THR A 72 2.90 -9.12 22.99
CA THR A 72 4.08 -8.27 22.69
C THR A 72 4.31 -8.01 21.20
N ASN A 73 3.80 -8.88 20.32
CA ASN A 73 3.89 -8.75 18.87
C ASN A 73 2.66 -8.08 18.23
N GLU A 74 1.66 -7.71 19.04
CA GLU A 74 0.47 -7.01 18.59
C GLU A 74 0.63 -5.51 18.80
N VAL A 75 0.26 -4.73 17.79
CA VAL A 75 0.23 -3.27 17.84
C VAL A 75 -1.09 -2.77 17.26
N GLU A 76 -1.53 -1.61 17.72
CA GLU A 76 -2.79 -0.97 17.26
C GLU A 76 -2.51 0.11 16.20
N GLU A 77 -1.24 0.51 16.11
CA GLU A 77 -0.75 1.54 15.21
C GLU A 77 0.62 1.15 14.65
N VAL A 78 0.82 1.39 13.36
CA VAL A 78 2.11 1.28 12.68
C VAL A 78 2.43 2.60 11.99
N MET A 79 3.65 3.08 12.19
CA MET A 79 4.12 4.32 11.60
C MET A 79 5.26 4.04 10.61
N PHE A 80 5.09 4.53 9.39
CA PHE A 80 6.10 4.53 8.34
C PHE A 80 6.61 5.94 8.13
N VAL A 81 7.92 6.09 7.99
CA VAL A 81 8.56 7.38 7.75
C VAL A 81 9.31 7.31 6.43
N TYR A 82 9.01 8.24 5.53
CA TYR A 82 9.64 8.38 4.23
C TYR A 82 10.30 9.74 4.11
N GLU A 83 11.49 9.76 3.52
CA GLU A 83 12.14 10.98 3.03
C GLU A 83 11.94 11.07 1.52
N VAL A 84 11.42 12.21 1.07
CA VAL A 84 11.12 12.46 -0.34
C VAL A 84 11.92 13.66 -0.80
N SER A 85 12.69 13.50 -1.87
CA SER A 85 13.51 14.55 -2.47
C SER A 85 13.55 14.43 -3.99
N VAL A 86 14.12 15.43 -4.66
CA VAL A 86 14.39 15.37 -6.11
C VAL A 86 15.89 15.24 -6.31
N ASP A 87 16.31 14.42 -7.27
CA ASP A 87 17.73 14.17 -7.59
C ASP A 87 18.45 15.35 -8.26
N LYS A 88 17.69 16.36 -8.73
CA LYS A 88 18.18 17.57 -9.39
C LYS A 88 17.55 18.83 -8.79
N GLU A 89 18.24 19.95 -8.99
CA GLU A 89 17.72 21.26 -8.59
C GLU A 89 16.48 21.65 -9.41
N LEU A 90 15.38 21.87 -8.71
CA LEU A 90 14.15 22.43 -9.23
C LEU A 90 14.31 23.93 -9.48
N ALA A 91 13.92 24.37 -10.67
CA ALA A 91 13.86 25.79 -11.03
C ALA A 91 12.68 26.53 -10.37
N LYS A 92 11.65 25.79 -9.93
CA LYS A 92 10.43 26.30 -9.31
C LYS A 92 9.95 25.35 -8.24
N THR A 93 9.25 25.90 -7.25
CA THR A 93 8.49 25.14 -6.27
C THR A 93 7.43 24.26 -6.94
N MET A 94 7.30 23.02 -6.46
CA MET A 94 6.27 22.06 -6.89
C MET A 94 5.43 21.59 -5.71
N ASN A 95 4.28 20.98 -6.00
CA ASN A 95 3.46 20.31 -5.00
C ASN A 95 3.80 18.81 -5.01
N LEU A 96 4.28 18.30 -3.88
CA LEU A 96 4.34 16.87 -3.60
C LEU A 96 2.97 16.42 -3.11
N ILE A 97 2.36 15.49 -3.83
CA ILE A 97 1.09 14.87 -3.50
C ILE A 97 1.37 13.43 -3.07
N VAL A 98 0.89 13.07 -1.88
CA VAL A 98 0.99 11.73 -1.33
C VAL A 98 -0.41 11.20 -1.06
N GLU A 99 -0.70 10.00 -1.53
CA GLU A 99 -2.04 9.41 -1.47
C GLU A 99 -1.95 7.91 -1.15
N ALA A 100 -2.85 7.41 -0.29
CA ALA A 100 -3.02 5.99 -0.03
C ALA A 100 -4.20 5.44 -0.84
N ILE A 101 -3.95 4.42 -1.67
CA ILE A 101 -4.92 3.78 -2.56
C ILE A 101 -4.87 2.26 -2.42
N ASP A 102 -5.84 1.56 -3.01
CA ASP A 102 -5.91 0.09 -3.07
C ASP A 102 -5.82 -0.60 -1.69
N VAL A 103 -6.53 -0.06 -0.70
CA VAL A 103 -6.49 -0.60 0.66
C VAL A 103 -7.35 -1.87 0.75
N THR A 104 -6.75 -2.96 1.24
CA THR A 104 -7.42 -4.26 1.37
C THR A 104 -6.97 -4.97 2.64
N ILE A 105 -7.83 -5.81 3.19
CA ILE A 105 -7.53 -6.72 4.29
C ILE A 105 -7.57 -8.14 3.73
N ASP A 106 -6.47 -8.89 3.81
CA ASP A 106 -6.34 -10.24 3.24
C ASP A 106 -6.68 -10.30 1.73
N GLY A 107 -6.52 -9.18 1.02
CA GLY A 107 -6.83 -9.03 -0.40
C GLY A 107 -8.30 -8.74 -0.74
N VAL A 108 -9.16 -8.52 0.26
CA VAL A 108 -10.56 -8.11 0.07
C VAL A 108 -10.83 -6.70 0.58
N VAL A 109 -11.87 -6.04 0.06
CA VAL A 109 -12.24 -4.65 0.36
C VAL A 109 -13.37 -4.52 1.39
N ASP A 110 -13.98 -5.62 1.81
CA ASP A 110 -15.22 -5.65 2.60
C ASP A 110 -15.16 -4.86 3.92
N TYR A 111 -13.95 -4.71 4.48
CA TYR A 111 -13.68 -3.99 5.72
C TYR A 111 -12.60 -2.90 5.55
N GLU A 112 -12.42 -2.40 4.33
CA GLU A 112 -11.42 -1.35 4.03
C GLU A 112 -11.62 -0.09 4.90
N HIS A 113 -12.87 0.26 5.19
CA HIS A 113 -13.22 1.43 5.99
C HIS A 113 -12.80 1.34 7.45
N LEU A 114 -12.43 0.14 7.93
CA LEU A 114 -11.85 -0.04 9.27
C LEU A 114 -10.34 0.23 9.29
N VAL A 115 -9.70 0.42 8.12
CA VAL A 115 -8.28 0.77 8.03
C VAL A 115 -8.14 2.29 7.91
N GLU A 116 -7.76 2.90 9.02
CA GLU A 116 -7.44 4.33 9.08
C GLU A 116 -5.98 4.54 8.64
N ILE A 117 -5.78 5.39 7.63
CA ILE A 117 -4.45 5.75 7.12
C ILE A 117 -4.32 7.26 7.12
N THR A 118 -3.49 7.78 8.01
CA THR A 118 -3.17 9.21 8.08
C THR A 118 -1.83 9.48 7.39
N ILE A 119 -1.77 10.50 6.54
CA ILE A 119 -0.55 10.93 5.87
C ILE A 119 -0.24 12.35 6.31
N GLY A 120 0.83 12.53 7.09
CA GLY A 120 1.15 13.82 7.71
C GLY A 120 0.01 14.28 8.64
N ASN A 121 -0.73 15.29 8.20
CA ASN A 121 -1.91 15.81 8.89
C ASN A 121 -3.23 15.63 8.11
N GLY A 122 -3.20 14.89 6.99
CA GLY A 122 -4.35 14.61 6.14
C GLY A 122 -4.83 13.17 6.23
N ASP A 123 -6.10 12.95 5.87
CA ASP A 123 -6.72 11.62 5.78
C ASP A 123 -6.49 11.06 4.37
N ARG A 124 -5.70 9.97 4.28
CA ARG A 124 -5.29 9.26 3.05
C ARG A 124 -4.69 10.12 1.92
N TYR A 125 -4.59 11.43 2.10
CA TYR A 125 -4.17 12.39 1.10
C TYR A 125 -3.46 13.56 1.77
N PHE A 126 -2.29 13.91 1.27
CA PHE A 126 -1.48 15.00 1.79
C PHE A 126 -0.78 15.73 0.66
N VAL A 127 -0.74 17.06 0.76
CA VAL A 127 -0.03 17.92 -0.18
C VAL A 127 0.99 18.73 0.58
N ASN A 128 2.25 18.69 0.13
CA ASN A 128 3.32 19.51 0.67
C ASN A 128 4.07 20.23 -0.43
N GLU A 129 4.79 21.27 -0.04
CA GLU A 129 5.71 21.97 -0.92
C GLU A 129 7.00 21.17 -1.10
N LEU A 130 7.48 21.06 -2.34
CA LEU A 130 8.77 20.46 -2.67
C LEU A 130 9.63 21.47 -3.46
N PHE A 131 10.74 21.88 -2.86
CA PHE A 131 11.72 22.78 -3.49
C PHE A 131 13.12 22.56 -2.93
N ASN A 132 14.00 21.91 -3.70
CA ASN A 132 15.42 21.68 -3.39
C ASN A 132 15.69 21.29 -1.93
N SER A 133 14.82 20.45 -1.38
CA SER A 133 14.81 20.04 0.02
C SER A 133 14.32 18.61 0.13
N VAL A 134 14.66 17.99 1.26
CA VAL A 134 14.14 16.69 1.67
C VAL A 134 12.89 16.95 2.50
N VAL A 135 11.78 16.33 2.11
CA VAL A 135 10.50 16.39 2.81
C VAL A 135 10.27 15.07 3.54
N THR A 136 10.09 15.13 4.86
CA THR A 136 9.73 13.97 5.66
C THR A 136 8.21 13.76 5.65
N ILE A 137 7.77 12.57 5.24
CA ILE A 137 6.37 12.14 5.21
C ILE A 137 6.19 11.03 6.24
N THR A 138 5.27 11.23 7.17
CA THR A 138 4.87 10.21 8.15
C THR A 138 3.54 9.63 7.74
N ILE A 139 3.45 8.30 7.65
CA ILE A 139 2.23 7.56 7.33
C ILE A 139 1.90 6.70 8.53
N THR A 140 0.75 6.95 9.13
CA THR A 140 0.26 6.21 10.30
C THR A 140 -0.91 5.34 9.87
N VAL A 141 -0.82 4.04 10.13
CA VAL A 141 -1.84 3.04 9.81
C VAL A 141 -2.40 2.47 11.11
N ARG A 142 -3.72 2.51 11.27
CA ARG A 142 -4.46 1.99 12.42
C ARG A 142 -5.61 1.12 11.96
N LEU A 143 -5.99 0.16 12.80
CA LEU A 143 -7.17 -0.67 12.60
C LEU A 143 -8.22 -0.28 13.63
N LEU A 144 -9.35 0.24 13.17
CA LEU A 144 -10.46 0.66 14.02
C LEU A 144 -11.14 -0.55 14.65
N GLU A 145 -11.63 -0.38 15.87
CA GLU A 145 -12.51 -1.35 16.52
C GLU A 145 -13.81 -1.46 15.72
N PRO A 146 -14.21 -2.65 15.24
CA PRO A 146 -15.51 -2.84 14.63
C PRO A 146 -16.60 -2.74 15.70
N ILE A 147 -17.51 -1.78 15.57
CA ILE A 147 -18.58 -1.51 16.53
C ILE A 147 -19.93 -1.57 15.80
N ASP A 148 -20.84 -2.37 16.33
CA ASP A 148 -22.23 -2.43 15.86
C ASP A 148 -23.17 -1.60 16.75
N ALA A 149 -24.41 -1.42 16.28
CA ALA A 149 -25.40 -0.61 16.98
C ALA A 149 -25.81 -1.17 18.35
N ALA A 150 -25.82 -2.49 18.53
CA ALA A 150 -26.20 -3.10 19.80
C ALA A 150 -25.09 -2.89 20.85
N GLU A 151 -23.85 -3.11 20.44
CA GLU A 151 -22.67 -2.86 21.27
C GLU A 151 -22.53 -1.39 21.65
N ALA A 152 -22.74 -0.47 20.71
CA ALA A 152 -22.70 0.97 20.99
C ALA A 152 -23.72 1.37 22.08
N VAL A 153 -24.94 0.80 22.04
CA VAL A 153 -25.97 1.02 23.06
C VAL A 153 -25.57 0.41 24.40
N GLU A 154 -25.04 -0.81 24.41
CA GLU A 154 -24.61 -1.50 25.64
C GLU A 154 -23.47 -0.75 26.35
N ARG A 155 -22.49 -0.26 25.57
CA ARG A 155 -21.31 0.45 26.07
C ARG A 155 -21.55 1.96 26.27
N GLY A 156 -22.70 2.49 25.86
CA GLY A 156 -23.02 3.92 25.94
C GLY A 156 -22.13 4.78 25.03
N LEU A 157 -21.73 4.24 23.88
CA LEU A 157 -20.91 4.91 22.87
C LEU A 157 -21.78 5.81 21.97
N SER A 158 -21.13 6.75 21.27
CA SER A 158 -21.80 7.57 20.25
C SER A 158 -22.23 6.72 19.07
N GLU A 159 -23.40 7.03 18.48
CA GLU A 159 -23.86 6.40 17.23
C GLU A 159 -22.88 6.66 16.06
N GLU A 160 -22.09 7.73 16.12
CA GLU A 160 -21.06 8.05 15.12
C GLU A 160 -19.90 7.05 15.10
N LEU A 161 -19.74 6.24 16.16
CA LEU A 161 -18.72 5.20 16.23
C LEU A 161 -19.18 3.87 15.63
N VAL A 162 -20.48 3.73 15.31
CA VAL A 162 -21.01 2.52 14.67
C VAL A 162 -20.52 2.44 13.24
N ASN A 163 -19.73 1.42 12.93
CA ASN A 163 -19.04 1.29 11.64
C ASN A 163 -19.29 -0.06 10.93
N VAL A 164 -19.99 -1.00 11.58
CA VAL A 164 -20.36 -2.31 11.01
C VAL A 164 -21.75 -2.75 11.46
N GLU A 165 -22.31 -3.72 10.74
CA GLU A 165 -23.59 -4.35 11.10
C GLU A 165 -23.43 -5.43 12.19
N ASP A 166 -22.29 -6.13 12.20
CA ASP A 166 -21.97 -7.23 13.11
C ASP A 166 -20.50 -7.09 13.55
N SER A 167 -20.29 -6.65 14.79
CA SER A 167 -18.97 -6.39 15.39
C SER A 167 -18.13 -7.67 15.49
N GLU A 168 -18.73 -8.78 15.94
CA GLU A 168 -18.05 -10.06 16.14
C GLU A 168 -17.58 -10.65 14.81
N ALA A 169 -18.43 -10.63 13.78
CA ALA A 169 -18.09 -11.13 12.46
C ALA A 169 -16.96 -10.30 11.84
N ALA A 170 -17.07 -8.96 11.90
CA ALA A 170 -16.05 -8.06 11.38
C ALA A 170 -14.71 -8.24 12.11
N PHE A 171 -14.72 -8.31 13.45
CA PHE A 171 -13.53 -8.53 14.26
C PHE A 171 -12.80 -9.82 13.86
N ASN A 172 -13.53 -10.93 13.73
CA ASN A 172 -12.96 -12.21 13.30
C ASN A 172 -12.43 -12.18 11.87
N ALA A 173 -13.02 -11.35 11.00
CA ALA A 173 -12.58 -11.19 9.62
C ALA A 173 -11.28 -10.39 9.51
N ILE A 174 -11.04 -9.41 10.38
CA ILE A 174 -9.89 -8.48 10.28
C ILE A 174 -8.73 -8.83 11.22
N LYS A 175 -9.00 -9.46 12.38
CA LYS A 175 -7.98 -9.67 13.41
C LYS A 175 -6.82 -10.50 12.89
N GLY A 176 -5.61 -9.92 12.96
CA GLY A 176 -4.37 -10.58 12.59
C GLY A 176 -4.22 -10.89 11.10
N LYS A 177 -5.05 -10.25 10.27
CA LYS A 177 -4.94 -10.33 8.81
C LYS A 177 -3.91 -9.33 8.28
N THR A 178 -3.38 -9.64 7.10
CA THR A 178 -2.47 -8.73 6.40
C THR A 178 -3.25 -7.59 5.77
N ILE A 179 -2.86 -6.36 6.07
CA ILE A 179 -3.37 -5.17 5.40
C ILE A 179 -2.42 -4.83 4.25
N ASN A 180 -2.98 -4.65 3.05
CA ASN A 180 -2.23 -4.20 1.89
C ASN A 180 -2.78 -2.85 1.46
N PHE A 181 -1.89 -1.94 1.09
CA PHE A 181 -2.22 -0.63 0.54
C PHE A 181 -1.07 -0.16 -0.34
N THR A 182 -1.35 0.77 -1.24
CA THR A 182 -0.36 1.39 -2.11
C THR A 182 -0.23 2.86 -1.74
N ILE A 183 1.00 3.34 -1.54
CA ILE A 183 1.27 4.77 -1.39
C ILE A 183 1.75 5.33 -2.73
N SER A 184 0.98 6.28 -3.27
CA SER A 184 1.30 7.01 -4.48
C SER A 184 1.97 8.33 -4.12
N PHE A 185 3.16 8.57 -4.67
CA PHE A 185 3.85 9.86 -4.62
C PHE A 185 3.82 10.48 -6.02
N ARG A 186 3.30 11.70 -6.13
CA ARG A 186 3.22 12.45 -7.39
C ARG A 186 3.68 13.87 -7.20
N VAL A 187 4.19 14.49 -8.26
CA VAL A 187 4.62 15.88 -8.21
C VAL A 187 3.87 16.66 -9.29
N GLU A 188 3.29 17.79 -8.92
CA GLU A 188 2.53 18.65 -9.83
C GLU A 188 3.07 20.08 -9.77
N THR A 189 2.98 20.78 -10.90
CA THR A 189 3.33 22.20 -10.95
C THR A 189 2.36 23.00 -10.10
N ARG A 190 2.89 23.90 -9.26
CA ARG A 190 2.06 24.84 -8.51
C ARG A 190 1.43 25.86 -9.47
N VAL A 191 0.10 25.95 -9.45
CA VAL A 191 -0.69 26.91 -10.26
C VAL A 191 -0.61 28.31 -9.65
#